data_AF-K4LK17-F1
#
_entry.id   AF-K4LK17-F1
#
_cell.length_a   1.000
_cell.length_b   1.000
_cell.length_c   1.000
_cell.angle_alpha   90.00
_cell.angle_beta   90.00
_cell.angle_gamma   90.00
#
_symmetry.space_group_name_H-M   'P 1'
#
loop_
_entity.id
_entity.type
_entity.pdbx_description
1 polymer ?
#
loop_
_entity_poly.entity_id
_entity_poly.type
_entity_poly.pdbx_seq_one_letter_code
_entity_poly.pdbx_strand_id
1 'polypeptide(L)'
;MLEAINKKLYEERYPDYRPLTEEQIEEGKLTDRQIDAWQDKARSGLLKGDPLLSGIVADMRSVLSGIVEGVTGQVTVSSGGRIYTTIADRLSVIGITTGAWTEKGKLYLDESRLREALQSNPDAVMELFTRTRDADGKEITDDEQKGLAVRLYDAINGAISRLTGQAGTAESLYDNSYISRRIRDINENIAVMEERLQKLEDRYYRQFTALEQAIAAMNVQSMWLTQQFFVSGQ
;
A
#
# COMPACT_ATOMS: atom_id res chain seq x y z
N MET A 1 5.49 7.77 11.10
CA MET A 1 4.37 7.18 10.31
C MET A 1 4.02 8.03 9.09
N LEU A 2 3.59 9.29 9.25
CA LEU A 2 3.19 10.17 8.14
C LEU A 2 4.26 10.28 7.04
N GLU A 3 5.53 10.47 7.42
CA GLU A 3 6.65 10.52 6.48
C GLU A 3 6.83 9.20 5.70
N ALA A 4 6.66 8.05 6.36
CA ALA A 4 6.77 6.75 5.71
C ALA A 4 5.67 6.54 4.66
N ILE A 5 4.42 6.90 4.97
CA ILE A 5 3.30 6.83 4.03
C ILE A 5 3.53 7.80 2.87
N ASN A 6 3.93 9.03 3.15
CA ASN A 6 4.28 10.02 2.13
C ASN A 6 5.48 9.59 1.26
N LYS A 7 6.45 8.85 1.79
CA LYS A 7 7.53 8.30 0.97
C LYS A 7 6.98 7.32 -0.06
N LYS A 8 6.02 6.46 0.32
CA LYS A 8 5.38 5.49 -0.57
C LYS A 8 4.42 6.10 -1.57
N LEU A 9 3.60 7.07 -1.16
CA LEU A 9 2.66 7.78 -2.03
C LEU A 9 3.34 8.55 -3.18
N TYR A 10 4.59 8.95 -2.99
CA TYR A 10 5.34 9.77 -3.93
C TYR A 10 6.64 9.11 -4.40
N GLU A 11 6.78 7.80 -4.17
CA GLU A 11 7.93 7.03 -4.64
C GLU A 11 7.99 7.09 -6.18
N GLU A 12 9.21 7.22 -6.72
CA GLU A 12 9.41 7.09 -8.16
C GLU A 12 9.03 5.68 -8.60
N ARG A 13 8.34 5.57 -9.74
CA ARG A 13 7.95 4.29 -10.30
C ARG A 13 8.87 3.99 -11.48
N TYR A 14 9.50 2.84 -11.47
CA TYR A 14 10.30 2.34 -12.59
C TYR A 14 9.48 1.35 -13.43
N PRO A 15 8.76 1.80 -14.49
CA PRO A 15 7.83 0.96 -15.24
C PRO A 15 8.51 -0.17 -16.03
N ASP A 16 9.79 -0.02 -16.34
CA ASP A 16 10.56 -0.99 -17.12
C ASP A 16 10.94 -2.25 -16.32
N TYR A 17 10.81 -2.19 -14.99
CA TYR A 17 11.16 -3.29 -14.09
C TYR A 17 9.89 -4.04 -13.71
N ARG A 18 9.57 -5.09 -14.47
CA ARG A 18 8.49 -6.03 -14.14
C ARG A 18 8.99 -7.08 -13.15
N PRO A 19 8.10 -7.71 -12.35
CA PRO A 19 8.45 -8.86 -11.53
C PRO A 19 9.12 -9.96 -12.39
N LEU A 20 10.23 -10.50 -11.90
CA LEU A 20 10.96 -11.57 -12.58
C LEU A 20 10.21 -12.90 -12.44
N THR A 21 10.11 -13.67 -13.52
CA THR A 21 9.67 -15.08 -13.45
C THR A 21 10.85 -15.96 -13.02
N GLU A 22 10.54 -17.17 -12.55
CA GLU A 22 11.57 -18.16 -12.21
C GLU A 22 12.46 -18.48 -13.43
N GLU A 23 11.87 -18.64 -14.63
CA GLU A 23 12.67 -18.90 -15.83
C GLU A 23 13.62 -17.75 -16.16
N GLN A 24 13.19 -16.50 -16.00
CA GLN A 24 14.05 -15.33 -16.24
C GLN A 24 15.24 -15.27 -15.29
N ILE A 25 15.06 -15.72 -14.04
CA ILE A 25 16.13 -15.79 -13.05
C ILE A 25 17.14 -16.87 -13.46
N GLU A 26 16.65 -18.06 -13.81
CA GLU A 26 17.48 -19.20 -14.19
C GLU A 26 18.23 -18.96 -15.53
N GLU A 27 17.53 -18.54 -16.58
CA GLU A 27 18.11 -18.25 -17.89
C GLU A 27 19.08 -17.07 -17.84
N GLY A 28 18.73 -16.03 -17.08
CA GLY A 28 19.54 -14.83 -16.91
C GLY A 28 20.77 -15.03 -16.02
N LYS A 29 20.87 -16.16 -15.29
CA LYS A 29 21.94 -16.45 -14.31
C LYS A 29 22.18 -15.29 -13.35
N LEU A 30 21.09 -14.68 -12.88
CA LEU A 30 21.16 -13.50 -12.03
C LEU A 30 21.70 -13.86 -10.64
N THR A 31 22.55 -13.01 -10.10
CA THR A 31 22.98 -13.12 -8.69
C THR A 31 21.90 -12.59 -7.74
N ASP A 32 21.88 -13.07 -6.50
CA ASP A 32 20.93 -12.61 -5.47
C ASP A 32 20.87 -11.08 -5.36
N ARG A 33 22.03 -10.41 -5.39
CA ARG A 33 22.10 -8.93 -5.39
C ARG A 33 21.42 -8.28 -6.58
N GLN A 34 21.51 -8.88 -7.77
CA GLN A 34 20.84 -8.36 -8.96
C GLN A 34 19.34 -8.61 -8.88
N ILE A 35 18.92 -9.76 -8.36
CA ILE A 35 17.52 -10.09 -8.13
C ILE A 35 16.91 -9.09 -7.14
N ASP A 36 17.55 -8.86 -6.00
CA ASP A 36 17.09 -7.91 -4.97
C ASP A 36 16.96 -6.49 -5.54
N ALA A 37 18.01 -6.01 -6.23
CA ALA A 37 17.98 -4.67 -6.84
C ALA A 37 16.89 -4.54 -7.92
N TRP A 38 16.59 -5.62 -8.65
CA TRP A 38 15.50 -5.64 -9.62
C TRP A 38 14.15 -5.64 -8.93
N GLN A 39 13.97 -6.46 -7.88
CA GLN A 39 12.73 -6.54 -7.11
C GLN A 39 12.43 -5.22 -6.41
N ASP A 40 13.43 -4.52 -5.87
CA ASP A 40 13.26 -3.20 -5.28
C ASP A 40 12.73 -2.19 -6.30
N LYS A 41 13.28 -2.20 -7.51
CA LYS A 41 12.79 -1.36 -8.62
C LYS A 41 11.39 -1.79 -9.09
N ALA A 42 11.12 -3.09 -9.17
CA ALA A 42 9.81 -3.59 -9.56
C ALA A 42 8.71 -3.26 -8.52
N ARG A 43 9.08 -3.17 -7.24
CA ARG A 43 8.19 -2.76 -6.15
C ARG A 43 8.03 -1.24 -6.01
N SER A 44 8.90 -0.47 -6.65
CA SER A 44 8.89 0.99 -6.56
C SER A 44 7.58 1.59 -7.08
N GLY A 45 7.00 2.51 -6.31
CA GLY A 45 5.83 3.26 -6.75
C GLY A 45 4.56 2.42 -6.91
N LEU A 46 4.51 1.18 -6.39
CA LEU A 46 3.30 0.35 -6.35
C LEU A 46 2.16 1.03 -5.57
N LEU A 47 2.52 1.79 -4.53
CA LEU A 47 1.59 2.52 -3.67
C LEU A 47 1.50 4.01 -4.06
N LYS A 48 2.07 4.39 -5.20
CA LYS A 48 2.08 5.77 -5.66
C LYS A 48 0.65 6.22 -5.94
N GLY A 49 0.22 7.31 -5.29
CA GLY A 49 -1.13 7.85 -5.44
C GLY A 49 -2.24 6.93 -4.95
N ASP A 50 -1.93 5.94 -4.09
CA ASP A 50 -2.94 5.05 -3.52
C ASP A 50 -4.03 5.86 -2.77
N PRO A 51 -5.32 5.71 -3.13
CA PRO A 51 -6.40 6.50 -2.53
C PRO A 51 -6.58 6.25 -1.03
N LEU A 52 -6.35 5.02 -0.56
CA LEU A 52 -6.52 4.65 0.84
C LEU A 52 -5.42 5.29 1.69
N LEU A 53 -4.16 5.21 1.25
CA LEU A 53 -3.04 5.87 1.92
C LEU A 53 -3.16 7.40 1.86
N SER A 54 -3.62 7.94 0.74
CA SER A 54 -3.85 9.38 0.58
C SER A 54 -4.94 9.88 1.54
N GLY A 55 -6.03 9.12 1.69
CA GLY A 55 -7.09 9.40 2.66
C GLY A 55 -6.57 9.37 4.10
N ILE A 56 -5.77 8.36 4.47
CA ILE A 56 -5.15 8.28 5.80
C ILE A 56 -4.29 9.51 6.10
N VAL A 57 -3.46 9.94 5.15
CA VAL A 57 -2.64 11.16 5.32
C VAL A 57 -3.51 12.41 5.45
N ALA A 58 -4.61 12.50 4.69
CA ALA A 58 -5.54 13.61 4.79
C ALA A 58 -6.23 13.67 6.16
N ASP A 59 -6.73 12.53 6.67
CA ASP A 59 -7.36 12.41 7.99
C ASP A 59 -6.40 12.88 9.09
N MET A 60 -5.17 12.36 9.09
CA MET A 60 -4.14 12.75 10.08
C MET A 60 -3.80 14.25 9.99
N ARG A 61 -3.70 14.80 8.78
CA ARG A 61 -3.41 16.24 8.60
C ARG A 61 -4.57 17.09 9.08
N SER A 62 -5.80 16.68 8.81
CA SER A 62 -7.01 17.36 9.28
C SER A 62 -7.01 17.46 10.81
N VAL A 63 -6.72 16.36 11.51
CA VAL A 63 -6.58 16.37 12.98
C VAL A 63 -5.50 17.33 13.44
N LEU A 64 -4.30 17.27 12.86
CA LEU A 64 -3.16 18.10 13.30
C LEU A 64 -3.33 19.60 13.02
N SER A 65 -4.07 19.96 11.95
CA SER A 65 -4.40 21.36 11.65
C SER A 65 -5.68 21.85 12.33
N GLY A 66 -6.44 20.94 12.94
CA GLY A 66 -7.74 21.20 13.51
C GLY A 66 -7.67 22.07 14.76
N ILE A 67 -8.76 22.78 15.00
CA ILE A 67 -9.04 23.44 16.27
C ILE A 67 -9.78 22.42 17.15
N VAL A 68 -9.49 22.42 18.45
CA VAL A 68 -10.25 21.69 19.47
C VAL A 68 -11.25 22.64 20.09
N GLU A 69 -12.52 22.40 19.79
CA GLU A 69 -13.61 23.25 20.27
C GLU A 69 -13.89 23.04 21.77
N GLY A 70 -14.37 24.10 22.42
CA GLY A 70 -14.74 24.08 23.83
C GLY A 70 -13.56 24.14 24.81
N VAL A 71 -12.31 24.10 24.34
CA VAL A 71 -11.12 24.39 25.17
C VAL A 71 -11.18 25.85 25.62
N THR A 72 -11.00 26.07 26.92
CA THR A 72 -10.98 27.41 27.51
C THR A 72 -9.65 27.74 28.18
N GLY A 73 -8.81 26.73 28.41
CA GLY A 73 -7.47 26.89 28.96
C GLY A 73 -6.62 27.86 28.14
N GLN A 74 -6.04 28.85 28.81
CA GLN A 74 -5.19 29.85 28.18
C GLN A 74 -3.72 29.60 28.51
N VAL A 75 -2.86 29.84 27.52
CA VAL A 75 -1.40 29.80 27.64
C VAL A 75 -0.83 31.16 27.28
N THR A 76 0.31 31.50 27.88
CA THR A 76 1.08 32.70 27.58
C THR A 76 2.33 32.32 26.81
N VAL A 77 2.47 32.84 25.60
CA VAL A 77 3.57 32.50 24.69
C VAL A 77 4.14 33.75 24.02
N SER A 78 5.40 33.68 23.62
CA SER A 78 6.05 34.69 22.80
C SER A 78 5.92 34.35 21.32
N SER A 79 5.63 35.34 20.48
CA SER A 79 5.72 35.20 19.02
C SER A 79 6.03 36.55 18.40
N GLY A 80 6.99 36.60 17.47
CA GLY A 80 7.39 37.84 16.80
C GLY A 80 7.87 38.94 17.76
N GLY A 81 8.51 38.57 18.88
CA GLY A 81 9.00 39.51 19.89
C GLY A 81 7.94 40.08 20.84
N ARG A 82 6.71 39.55 20.82
CA ARG A 82 5.61 39.98 21.70
C ARG A 82 5.14 38.80 22.53
N ILE A 83 4.84 39.06 23.80
CA ILE A 83 4.23 38.11 24.72
C ILE A 83 2.73 38.37 24.74
N TYR A 84 1.93 37.32 24.59
CA TYR A 84 0.47 37.41 24.66
C TYR A 84 -0.12 36.12 25.21
N THR A 85 -1.34 36.24 25.74
CA THR A 85 -2.12 35.13 26.28
C THR A 85 -3.23 34.78 25.30
N THR A 86 -3.38 33.49 25.00
CA THR A 86 -4.40 32.99 24.05
C THR A 86 -4.88 31.61 24.48
N ILE A 87 -6.04 31.19 23.97
CA ILE A 87 -6.59 29.85 24.18
C ILE A 87 -5.67 28.82 23.52
N ALA A 88 -5.38 27.73 24.23
CA ALA A 88 -4.61 26.59 23.73
C ALA A 88 -5.50 25.63 22.93
N ASP A 89 -6.16 26.11 21.88
CA ASP A 89 -7.14 25.35 21.09
C ASP A 89 -6.54 24.62 19.88
N ARG A 90 -5.25 24.84 19.57
CA ARG A 90 -4.57 24.28 18.38
C ARG A 90 -3.07 24.16 18.57
N LEU A 91 -2.43 23.31 17.75
CA LEU A 91 -0.97 23.07 17.81
C LEU A 91 -0.12 24.33 17.57
N SER A 92 -0.52 25.21 16.65
CA SER A 92 0.28 26.38 16.29
C SER A 92 0.39 27.42 17.40
N VAL A 93 -0.54 27.42 18.37
CA VAL A 93 -0.49 28.26 19.56
C VAL A 93 0.64 27.84 20.48
N ILE A 94 0.83 26.54 20.67
CA ILE A 94 1.85 25.95 21.56
C ILE A 94 3.20 25.72 20.86
N GLY A 95 3.42 26.35 19.70
CA GLY A 95 4.69 26.28 18.98
C GLY A 95 4.87 25.04 18.10
N ILE A 96 3.82 24.24 17.87
CA ILE A 96 3.85 23.11 16.94
C ILE A 96 3.17 23.52 15.64
N THR A 97 3.95 23.67 14.57
CA THR A 97 3.45 24.17 13.28
C THR A 97 3.66 23.17 12.16
N THR A 98 2.93 23.34 11.07
CA THR A 98 3.19 22.64 9.81
C THR A 98 3.87 23.61 8.84
N GLY A 99 4.82 23.10 8.08
CA GLY A 99 5.50 23.89 7.04
C GLY A 99 4.67 24.01 5.76
N ALA A 100 5.34 24.20 4.63
CA ALA A 100 4.68 24.31 3.34
C ALA A 100 3.88 23.04 3.00
N TRP A 101 2.81 23.17 2.21
CA TRP A 101 1.99 22.03 1.78
C TRP A 101 2.83 20.90 1.14
N THR A 102 3.88 21.31 0.41
CA THR A 102 4.87 20.47 -0.27
C THR A 102 5.72 19.61 0.66
N GLU A 103 5.79 19.96 1.95
CA GLU A 103 6.51 19.21 2.98
C GLU A 103 5.64 18.11 3.60
N LYS A 104 4.44 17.91 3.06
CA LYS A 104 3.59 16.74 3.28
C LYS A 104 3.19 16.50 4.74
N GLY A 105 3.06 17.58 5.52
CA GLY A 105 2.60 17.51 6.91
C GLY A 105 3.70 17.22 7.92
N LYS A 106 4.97 17.52 7.59
CA LYS A 106 6.04 17.60 8.59
C LYS A 106 5.67 18.63 9.66
N LEU A 107 5.87 18.24 10.91
CA LEU A 107 5.68 19.09 12.08
C LEU A 107 7.01 19.76 12.44
N TYR A 108 6.95 21.05 12.70
CA TYR A 108 8.06 21.86 13.19
C TYR A 108 7.76 22.28 14.61
N LEU A 109 8.74 22.10 15.48
CA LEU A 109 8.63 22.42 16.89
C LEU A 109 9.45 23.67 17.19
N ASP A 110 8.78 24.68 17.73
CA ASP A 110 9.40 25.80 18.43
C ASP A 110 9.49 25.43 19.92
N GLU A 111 10.67 24.95 20.34
CA GLU A 111 10.90 24.49 21.71
C GLU A 111 10.72 25.60 22.75
N SER A 112 11.08 26.84 22.41
CA SER A 112 10.89 27.99 23.30
C SER A 112 9.41 28.22 23.56
N ARG A 113 8.59 28.29 22.51
CA ARG A 113 7.15 28.54 22.63
C ARG A 113 6.43 27.39 23.32
N LEU A 114 6.82 26.14 23.03
CA LEU A 114 6.25 24.98 23.73
C LEU A 114 6.59 25.03 25.23
N ARG A 115 7.84 25.37 25.58
CA ARG A 115 8.27 25.50 26.98
C ARG A 115 7.51 26.61 27.69
N GLU A 116 7.34 27.78 27.07
CA GLU A 116 6.57 28.89 27.62
C GLU A 116 5.09 28.50 27.84
N ALA A 117 4.47 27.84 26.86
CA ALA A 117 3.10 27.35 26.99
C ALA A 117 2.95 26.42 28.19
N LEU A 118 3.83 25.41 28.30
CA LEU A 118 3.84 24.44 29.40
C LEU A 118 4.13 25.09 30.77
N GLN A 119 5.02 26.08 30.83
CA GLN A 119 5.32 26.80 32.07
C GLN A 119 4.16 27.71 32.50
N SER A 120 3.45 28.31 31.54
CA SER A 120 2.34 29.21 31.83
C SER A 120 1.09 28.47 32.32
N ASN A 121 0.73 27.36 31.67
CA ASN A 121 -0.44 26.57 32.02
C ASN A 121 -0.33 25.14 31.45
N PRO A 122 0.24 24.18 32.21
CA PRO A 122 0.39 22.81 31.75
C PRO A 122 -0.96 22.10 31.58
N ASP A 123 -1.97 22.45 32.39
CA ASP A 123 -3.31 21.84 32.33
C ASP A 123 -4.02 22.20 31.02
N ALA A 124 -3.88 23.45 30.55
CA ALA A 124 -4.42 23.87 29.25
C ALA A 124 -3.78 23.13 28.08
N VAL A 125 -2.45 22.89 28.13
CA VAL A 125 -1.75 22.11 27.11
C VAL A 125 -2.18 20.65 27.16
N MET A 126 -2.34 20.07 28.35
CA MET A 126 -2.84 18.70 28.51
C MET A 126 -4.26 18.56 27.95
N GLU A 127 -5.15 19.49 28.28
CA GLU A 127 -6.53 19.52 27.79
C GLU A 127 -6.59 19.49 26.26
N LEU A 128 -5.78 20.29 25.57
CA LEU A 128 -5.68 20.28 24.11
C LEU A 128 -5.46 18.87 23.52
N PHE A 129 -4.67 18.03 24.19
CA PHE A 129 -4.36 16.69 23.70
C PHE A 129 -5.34 15.62 24.19
N THR A 130 -5.79 15.69 25.45
CA THR A 130 -6.45 14.56 26.13
C THR A 130 -7.91 14.80 26.47
N ARG A 131 -8.52 15.92 26.06
CA ARG A 131 -9.92 16.23 26.33
C ARG A 131 -10.86 15.14 25.79
N THR A 132 -11.61 14.52 26.70
CA THR A 132 -12.62 13.49 26.42
C THR A 132 -13.95 13.77 27.10
N ARG A 133 -14.00 14.78 27.97
CA ARG A 133 -15.19 15.18 28.72
C ARG A 133 -15.48 16.66 28.55
N ASP A 134 -16.75 17.00 28.48
CA ASP A 134 -17.23 18.38 28.38
C ASP A 134 -17.16 19.10 29.75
N ALA A 135 -17.59 20.36 29.78
CA ALA A 135 -17.61 21.16 31.01
C ALA A 135 -18.55 20.59 32.09
N ASP A 136 -19.55 19.80 31.71
CA ASP A 136 -20.49 19.12 32.62
C ASP A 136 -19.97 17.74 33.07
N GLY A 137 -18.77 17.34 32.63
CA GLY A 137 -18.16 16.05 32.94
C GLY A 137 -18.70 14.87 32.13
N LYS A 138 -19.55 15.10 31.12
CA LYS A 138 -20.08 14.07 30.22
C LYS A 138 -19.05 13.73 29.14
N GLU A 139 -19.13 12.52 28.61
CA GLU A 139 -18.26 12.09 27.52
C GLU A 139 -18.57 12.87 26.24
N ILE A 140 -17.53 13.37 25.59
CA ILE A 140 -17.64 14.12 24.34
C ILE A 140 -17.92 13.16 23.19
N THR A 141 -19.06 13.35 22.54
CA THR A 141 -19.44 12.60 21.32
C THR A 141 -19.01 13.30 20.03
N ASP A 142 -18.79 14.62 20.09
CA ASP A 142 -18.36 15.42 18.94
C ASP A 142 -16.84 15.37 18.77
N ASP A 143 -16.38 14.88 17.62
CA ASP A 143 -14.96 14.75 17.32
C ASP A 143 -14.22 16.09 17.29
N GLU A 144 -14.89 17.21 16.99
CA GLU A 144 -14.24 18.53 16.95
C GLU A 144 -13.89 19.05 18.36
N GLN A 145 -14.59 18.56 19.39
CA GLN A 145 -14.36 18.92 20.79
C GLN A 145 -13.38 17.96 21.50
N LYS A 146 -13.06 16.80 20.90
CA LYS A 146 -12.10 15.85 21.44
C LYS A 146 -10.67 16.39 21.32
N GLY A 147 -9.84 16.03 22.29
CA GLY A 147 -8.42 16.35 22.28
C GLY A 147 -7.70 15.75 21.05
N LEU A 148 -6.65 16.42 20.62
CA LEU A 148 -5.91 16.07 19.40
C LEU A 148 -5.33 14.65 19.45
N ALA A 149 -4.86 14.18 20.61
CA ALA A 149 -4.29 12.84 20.73
C ALA A 149 -5.38 11.77 20.62
N VAL A 150 -6.57 12.02 21.15
CA VAL A 150 -7.73 11.12 21.04
C VAL A 150 -8.17 11.02 19.58
N ARG A 151 -8.35 12.16 18.91
CA ARG A 151 -8.72 12.22 17.48
C ARG A 151 -7.67 11.53 16.60
N LEU A 152 -6.39 11.74 16.90
CA LEU A 152 -5.29 11.12 16.15
C LEU A 152 -5.27 9.61 16.37
N TYR A 153 -5.52 9.15 17.60
CA TYR A 153 -5.63 7.73 17.93
C TYR A 153 -6.78 7.08 17.16
N ASP A 154 -7.97 7.70 17.15
CA ASP A 154 -9.13 7.22 16.41
C ASP A 154 -8.86 7.18 14.89
N ALA A 155 -8.24 8.23 14.34
CA ALA A 155 -7.86 8.28 12.93
C ALA A 155 -6.84 7.19 12.56
N ILE A 156 -5.83 6.95 13.41
CA ILE A 156 -4.83 5.89 13.20
C ILE A 156 -5.47 4.50 13.29
N ASN A 157 -6.36 4.26 14.26
CA ASN A 157 -7.04 2.97 14.37
C ASN A 157 -7.99 2.72 13.19
N GLY A 158 -8.72 3.76 12.74
CA GLY A 158 -9.50 3.70 11.51
C GLY A 158 -8.62 3.40 10.30
N ALA A 159 -7.45 4.04 10.20
CA ALA A 159 -6.46 3.77 9.16
C ALA A 159 -5.98 2.32 9.18
N ILE A 160 -5.60 1.80 10.34
CA ILE A 160 -5.18 0.40 10.52
C ILE A 160 -6.31 -0.55 10.14
N SER A 161 -7.54 -0.30 10.59
CA SER A 161 -8.71 -1.13 10.25
C SER A 161 -8.94 -1.19 8.74
N ARG A 162 -8.87 -0.04 8.04
CA ARG A 162 -9.00 0.02 6.57
C ARG A 162 -7.86 -0.73 5.87
N LEU A 163 -6.62 -0.57 6.35
CA LEU A 163 -5.45 -1.30 5.83
C LEU A 163 -5.62 -2.81 6.01
N THR A 164 -6.04 -3.25 7.20
CA THR A 164 -6.30 -4.67 7.50
C THR A 164 -7.41 -5.24 6.64
N GLY A 165 -8.48 -4.48 6.39
CA GLY A 165 -9.54 -4.89 5.46
C GLY A 165 -9.05 -5.05 4.01
N GLN A 166 -8.10 -4.21 3.59
CA GLN A 166 -7.55 -4.22 2.23
C GLN A 166 -6.50 -5.31 2.03
N ALA A 167 -5.51 -5.37 2.92
CA ALA A 167 -4.28 -6.17 2.75
C ALA A 167 -4.14 -7.32 3.77
N GLY A 168 -5.02 -7.39 4.76
CA GLY A 168 -4.95 -8.39 5.82
C GLY A 168 -4.07 -7.95 6.98
N THR A 169 -3.99 -8.81 7.98
CA THR A 169 -3.08 -8.66 9.12
C THR A 169 -2.35 -9.97 9.35
N ALA A 170 -1.08 -9.89 9.71
CA ALA A 170 -0.25 -11.06 10.01
C ALA A 170 -0.75 -11.85 11.23
N GLU A 171 -1.59 -11.24 12.06
CA GLU A 171 -2.16 -11.86 13.26
C GLU A 171 -3.37 -12.75 12.98
N SER A 172 -3.94 -12.68 11.76
CA SER A 172 -5.12 -13.49 11.43
C SER A 172 -4.71 -14.89 10.96
N LEU A 173 -5.28 -15.93 11.58
CA LEU A 173 -5.14 -17.31 11.12
C LEU A 173 -5.72 -17.53 9.72
N TYR A 174 -6.75 -16.74 9.36
CA TYR A 174 -7.40 -16.78 8.06
C TYR A 174 -7.52 -15.38 7.49
N ASP A 175 -6.77 -15.09 6.43
CA ASP A 175 -6.83 -13.79 5.78
C ASP A 175 -7.96 -13.71 4.74
N ASN A 176 -9.01 -12.98 5.11
CA ASN A 176 -10.14 -12.63 4.27
C ASN A 176 -10.11 -11.15 3.85
N SER A 177 -8.93 -10.56 3.72
CA SER A 177 -8.78 -9.23 3.12
C SER A 177 -9.15 -9.23 1.64
N TYR A 178 -9.34 -8.03 1.09
CA TYR A 178 -9.64 -7.86 -0.32
C TYR A 178 -8.55 -8.46 -1.21
N ILE A 179 -7.28 -8.14 -0.93
CA ILE A 179 -6.14 -8.63 -1.70
C ILE A 179 -6.03 -10.15 -1.60
N SER A 180 -6.20 -10.73 -0.40
CA SER A 180 -6.07 -12.19 -0.21
C SER A 180 -7.20 -12.99 -0.87
N ARG A 181 -8.43 -12.46 -0.93
CA ARG A 181 -9.48 -13.06 -1.78
C ARG A 181 -9.10 -12.97 -3.25
N ARG A 182 -8.63 -11.81 -3.72
CA ARG A 182 -8.28 -11.62 -5.12
C ARG A 182 -7.13 -12.52 -5.57
N ILE A 183 -6.14 -12.76 -4.71
CA ILE A 183 -5.04 -13.71 -4.95
C ILE A 183 -5.59 -15.13 -5.10
N ARG A 184 -6.50 -15.55 -4.20
CA ARG A 184 -7.15 -16.87 -4.31
C ARG A 184 -7.90 -17.03 -5.63
N ASP A 185 -8.72 -16.05 -6.00
CA ASP A 185 -9.46 -16.07 -7.27
C ASP A 185 -8.50 -16.16 -8.47
N ILE A 186 -7.38 -15.42 -8.44
CA ILE A 186 -6.36 -15.48 -9.49
C ILE A 186 -5.73 -16.87 -9.55
N ASN A 187 -5.36 -17.46 -8.42
CA ASN A 187 -4.75 -18.80 -8.37
C ASN A 187 -5.70 -19.88 -8.88
N GLU A 188 -7.00 -19.80 -8.55
CA GLU A 188 -8.01 -20.71 -9.10
C GLU A 188 -8.11 -20.58 -10.61
N ASN A 189 -8.11 -19.35 -11.14
CA ASN A 189 -8.12 -19.12 -12.58
C ASN A 189 -6.84 -19.62 -13.28
N ILE A 190 -5.68 -19.48 -12.63
CA ILE A 190 -4.41 -20.02 -13.12
C ILE A 190 -4.51 -21.55 -13.22
N ALA A 191 -4.96 -22.23 -12.17
CA ALA A 191 -5.09 -23.69 -12.17
C ALA A 191 -6.02 -24.21 -13.28
N VAL A 192 -7.16 -23.53 -13.50
CA VAL A 192 -8.08 -23.87 -14.61
C VAL A 192 -7.42 -23.66 -15.98
N MET A 193 -6.59 -22.63 -16.12
CA MET A 193 -5.90 -22.36 -17.37
C MET A 193 -4.78 -23.37 -17.64
N GLU A 194 -4.03 -23.76 -16.61
CA GLU A 194 -3.01 -24.81 -16.68
C GLU A 194 -3.62 -26.15 -17.12
N GLU A 195 -4.77 -26.55 -16.55
CA GLU A 195 -5.47 -27.78 -16.95
C GLU A 195 -5.89 -27.74 -18.43
N ARG A 196 -6.33 -26.56 -18.92
CA ARG A 196 -6.68 -26.38 -20.34
C ARG A 196 -5.47 -26.46 -21.25
N LEU A 197 -4.34 -25.89 -20.84
CA LEU A 197 -3.08 -25.96 -21.60
C LEU A 197 -2.59 -27.40 -21.70
N GLN A 198 -2.65 -28.16 -20.61
CA GLN A 198 -2.28 -29.58 -20.61
C GLN A 198 -3.17 -30.40 -21.57
N LYS A 199 -4.49 -30.19 -21.54
CA LYS A 199 -5.42 -30.85 -22.50
C LYS A 199 -5.13 -30.48 -23.96
N LEU A 200 -4.69 -29.24 -24.20
CA LEU A 200 -4.33 -28.75 -25.53
C LEU A 200 -3.04 -29.41 -26.02
N GLU A 201 -2.03 -29.48 -25.15
CA GLU A 201 -0.76 -30.17 -25.38
C GLU A 201 -1.01 -31.66 -25.71
N ASP A 202 -1.80 -32.38 -24.91
CA ASP A 202 -2.18 -33.77 -25.14
C ASP A 202 -2.89 -33.98 -26.49
N ARG A 203 -3.68 -32.99 -26.93
CA ARG A 203 -4.34 -33.03 -28.24
C ARG A 203 -3.32 -32.85 -29.36
N TYR A 204 -2.39 -31.91 -29.23
CA TYR A 204 -1.36 -31.68 -30.23
C TYR A 204 -0.40 -32.85 -30.34
N TYR A 205 0.00 -33.47 -29.22
CA TYR A 205 0.79 -34.71 -29.27
C TYR A 205 0.07 -35.82 -30.02
N ARG A 206 -1.23 -36.04 -29.76
CA ARG A 206 -2.01 -37.06 -30.50
C ARG A 206 -2.11 -36.76 -31.99
N GLN A 207 -2.32 -35.49 -32.37
CA GLN A 207 -2.35 -35.09 -33.78
C GLN A 207 -0.99 -35.28 -34.45
N PHE A 208 0.09 -34.93 -33.75
CA PHE A 208 1.46 -35.11 -34.23
C PHE A 208 1.79 -36.59 -34.44
N THR A 209 1.53 -37.46 -33.46
CA THR A 209 1.74 -38.90 -33.59
C THR A 209 0.90 -39.52 -34.72
N ALA A 210 -0.37 -39.11 -34.89
CA ALA A 210 -1.20 -39.58 -36.00
C ALA A 210 -0.65 -39.15 -37.37
N LEU A 211 -0.10 -37.93 -37.45
CA LEU A 211 0.53 -37.40 -38.66
C LEU A 211 1.84 -38.15 -38.96
N GLU A 212 2.67 -38.45 -37.96
CA GLU A 212 3.86 -39.28 -38.13
C GLU A 212 3.52 -40.69 -38.64
N GLN A 213 2.48 -41.31 -38.07
CA GLN A 213 2.00 -42.63 -38.51
C GLN A 213 1.48 -42.58 -39.96
N ALA A 214 0.74 -41.54 -40.33
CA ALA A 214 0.25 -41.36 -41.69
C ALA A 214 1.41 -41.17 -42.70
N ILE A 215 2.42 -40.36 -42.37
CA ILE A 215 3.62 -40.20 -43.19
C ILE A 215 4.36 -41.53 -43.35
N ALA A 216 4.52 -42.29 -42.27
CA ALA A 216 5.17 -43.60 -42.32
C ALA A 216 4.40 -44.57 -43.25
N ALA A 217 3.07 -44.61 -43.15
CA ALA A 217 2.23 -45.42 -44.03
C ALA A 217 2.31 -44.97 -45.50
N MET A 218 2.30 -43.66 -45.78
CA MET A 218 2.44 -43.12 -47.13
C MET A 218 3.81 -43.46 -47.73
N ASN A 219 4.88 -43.43 -46.96
CA ASN A 219 6.21 -43.84 -47.42
C ASN A 219 6.23 -45.32 -47.82
N VAL A 220 5.61 -46.20 -47.02
CA VAL A 220 5.46 -47.63 -47.36
C VAL A 220 4.65 -47.81 -48.65
N GLN A 221 3.55 -47.07 -48.79
CA GLN A 221 2.70 -47.13 -49.99
C GLN A 221 3.43 -46.61 -51.25
N SER A 222 4.20 -45.54 -51.13
CA SER A 222 5.03 -45.01 -52.22
C SER A 222 6.08 -46.02 -52.67
N MET A 223 6.73 -46.72 -51.73
CA MET A 223 7.68 -47.79 -52.06
C MET A 223 7.01 -48.96 -52.77
N TRP A 224 5.83 -49.39 -52.30
CA TRP A 224 5.06 -50.45 -52.95
C TRP A 224 4.64 -50.07 -54.38
N LEU A 225 4.12 -48.85 -54.59
CA LEU A 225 3.78 -48.33 -55.92
C LEU A 225 5.02 -48.30 -56.83
N THR A 226 6.16 -47.83 -56.32
CA THR A 226 7.41 -47.77 -57.08
C THR A 226 7.84 -49.17 -57.52
N GLN A 227 7.78 -50.18 -56.64
CA GLN A 227 8.06 -51.57 -57.00
C GLN A 227 7.09 -52.11 -58.05
N GLN A 228 5.80 -51.79 -57.95
CA GLN A 228 4.79 -52.23 -58.91
C GLN A 228 5.00 -51.60 -60.29
N PHE A 229 5.39 -50.32 -60.37
CA PHE A 229 5.74 -49.64 -61.63
C PHE A 229 7.04 -50.16 -62.25
N PHE A 230 8.02 -50.60 -61.43
CA PHE A 230 9.24 -51.25 -61.93
C PHE A 230 9.00 -52.68 -62.42
N VAL A 231 8.04 -53.42 -61.85
CA VAL A 231 7.71 -54.80 -62.24
C VAL A 231 6.78 -54.87 -63.45
N SER A 232 5.99 -53.83 -63.72
CA SER A 232 5.06 -53.76 -64.87
C SER A 232 5.65 -53.12 -66.14
N GLY A 233 6.93 -52.73 -66.11
CA GLY A 233 7.67 -52.10 -67.21
C GLY A 233 8.68 -53.00 -67.94
N GLN A 234 8.66 -54.32 -67.74
CA GLN A 234 9.40 -55.30 -68.55
C GLN A 234 8.46 -56.13 -69.44
#